data_AF-A0A099IZY3-F1
#
_entry.id   AF-A0A099IZY3-F1
#
_cell.length_a   1.000
_cell.length_b   1.000
_cell.length_c   1.000
_cell.angle_alpha   90.00
_cell.angle_beta   90.00
_cell.angle_gamma   90.00
#
_symmetry.space_group_name_H-M   'P 1'
#
loop_
_entity.id
_entity.type
_entity.pdbx_description
1 polymer ?
#
loop_
_entity_poly.entity_id
_entity_poly.type
_entity_poly.pdbx_seq_one_letter_code
_entity_poly.pdbx_strand_id
1 'polypeptide(L)'
;MTTPIEVVFVDLAGALARSDTSAKAFAELSDDGSESTHRAIARHLREVTAAYALSAANMANRSDWTLGREGLSRKKGYNSPEDYVQALGGGGGGTKADTRRLIEAGTMATEAEAARDRQDEADQQALEHPEAPPVEVHRPWFAPLGDAVTDGTLSAEAATAIRRGLGEPAIGVTEEMLAEAVAHLLTECRTVNADQAAKAARHCRDSIDAAGIASRADAMRARQYLRAGTG
;
A
#
# COMPACT_ATOMS: atom_id res chain seq x y z
N MET A 1 -4.89 -22.64 21.46
CA MET A 1 -3.51 -22.38 20.96
C MET A 1 -3.65 -21.74 19.60
N THR A 2 -3.11 -20.53 19.41
CA THR A 2 -3.11 -19.85 18.11
C THR A 2 -2.13 -20.59 17.19
N THR A 3 -2.58 -21.00 16.00
CA THR A 3 -1.72 -21.61 14.99
C THR A 3 -0.61 -20.61 14.60
N PRO A 4 0.68 -21.00 14.62
CA PRO A 4 1.75 -20.12 14.18
C PRO A 4 1.52 -19.66 12.73
N ILE A 5 1.79 -18.39 12.43
CA ILE A 5 1.55 -17.82 11.09
C ILE A 5 2.29 -18.59 9.98
N GLU A 6 3.48 -19.13 10.26
CA GLU A 6 4.25 -19.97 9.33
C GLU A 6 3.46 -21.22 8.88
N VAL A 7 2.77 -21.88 9.81
CA VAL A 7 2.04 -23.14 9.55
C VAL A 7 0.92 -22.90 8.53
N VAL A 8 0.29 -21.72 8.54
CA VAL A 8 -0.74 -21.34 7.55
C VAL A 8 -0.21 -21.45 6.12
N PHE A 9 0.98 -20.91 5.85
CA PHE A 9 1.57 -20.91 4.51
C PHE A 9 2.14 -22.28 4.11
N VAL A 10 2.68 -23.04 5.07
CA VAL A 10 3.11 -24.42 4.85
C VAL A 10 1.93 -25.31 4.46
N ASP A 11 0.79 -25.17 5.14
CA ASP A 11 -0.41 -25.95 4.86
C ASP A 11 -1.01 -25.60 3.49
N LEU A 12 -1.02 -24.32 3.13
CA LEU A 12 -1.44 -23.84 1.81
C LEU A 12 -0.58 -24.41 0.68
N ALA A 13 0.75 -24.35 0.82
CA ALA A 13 1.67 -24.95 -0.13
C ALA A 13 1.47 -26.47 -0.23
N GLY A 14 1.25 -27.14 0.91
CA GLY A 14 0.94 -28.56 0.96
C GLY A 14 -0.39 -28.91 0.27
N ALA A 15 -1.43 -28.07 0.42
CA ALA A 15 -2.71 -28.27 -0.25
C ALA A 15 -2.58 -28.15 -1.77
N LEU A 16 -1.84 -27.15 -2.26
CA LEU A 16 -1.54 -27.00 -3.69
C LEU A 16 -0.71 -28.17 -4.22
N ALA A 17 0.31 -28.62 -3.50
CA ALA A 17 1.14 -29.76 -3.91
C ALA A 17 0.37 -31.09 -3.99
N ARG A 18 -0.69 -31.24 -3.19
CA ARG A 18 -1.60 -32.41 -3.24
C ARG A 18 -2.71 -32.28 -4.27
N SER A 19 -2.89 -31.11 -4.86
CA SER A 19 -3.89 -30.91 -5.93
C SER A 19 -3.39 -31.49 -7.25
N ASP A 20 -4.28 -32.04 -8.07
CA ASP A 20 -3.96 -32.50 -9.43
C ASP A 20 -3.93 -31.32 -10.43
N THR A 21 -3.29 -30.22 -10.02
CA THR A 21 -3.15 -29.03 -10.86
C THR A 21 -2.22 -29.36 -12.01
N SER A 22 -2.77 -29.49 -13.21
CA SER A 22 -2.05 -29.86 -14.41
C SER A 22 -2.53 -29.05 -15.62
N ALA A 23 -1.70 -28.95 -16.66
CA ALA A 23 -2.10 -28.32 -17.92
C ALA A 23 -3.36 -28.97 -18.52
N LYS A 24 -3.52 -30.29 -18.31
CA LYS A 24 -4.70 -31.05 -18.73
C LYS A 24 -5.95 -30.59 -17.99
N ALA A 25 -5.89 -30.49 -16.66
CA ALA A 25 -7.03 -30.06 -15.85
C ALA A 25 -7.55 -28.67 -16.25
N PHE A 26 -6.65 -27.74 -16.63
CA PHE A 26 -7.05 -26.43 -17.17
C PHE A 26 -7.65 -26.53 -18.58
N ALA A 27 -7.09 -27.36 -19.46
CA ALA A 27 -7.57 -27.52 -20.83
C ALA A 27 -8.97 -28.17 -20.92
N GLU A 28 -9.41 -28.86 -19.88
CA GLU A 28 -10.72 -29.51 -19.79
C GLU A 28 -11.82 -28.58 -19.24
N LEU A 29 -11.48 -27.35 -18.81
CA LEU A 29 -12.46 -26.36 -18.35
C LEU A 29 -13.27 -25.81 -19.54
N SER A 30 -14.54 -25.45 -19.28
CA SER A 30 -15.30 -24.59 -20.19
C SER A 30 -14.70 -23.17 -20.23
N ASP A 31 -15.15 -22.33 -21.17
CA ASP A 31 -14.74 -20.92 -21.22
C ASP A 31 -15.09 -20.20 -19.90
N ASP A 32 -16.34 -20.31 -19.43
CA ASP A 32 -16.78 -19.76 -18.14
C ASP A 32 -15.96 -20.31 -16.96
N GLY A 33 -15.69 -21.62 -16.97
CA GLY A 33 -14.89 -22.29 -15.96
C GLY A 33 -13.44 -21.82 -15.94
N SER A 34 -12.87 -21.54 -17.11
CA SER A 34 -11.53 -20.99 -17.28
C SER A 34 -11.45 -19.58 -16.71
N GLU A 35 -12.43 -18.72 -17.03
CA GLU A 35 -12.48 -17.37 -16.50
C GLU A 35 -12.68 -17.35 -14.98
N SER A 36 -13.62 -18.14 -14.45
CA SER A 36 -13.87 -18.20 -13.00
C SER A 36 -12.66 -18.71 -12.23
N THR A 37 -12.00 -19.75 -12.77
CA THR A 37 -10.78 -20.32 -12.17
C THR A 37 -9.64 -19.30 -12.19
N HIS A 38 -9.45 -18.60 -13.31
CA HIS A 38 -8.41 -17.57 -13.41
C HIS A 38 -8.66 -16.42 -12.42
N ARG A 39 -9.89 -15.94 -12.28
CA ARG A 39 -10.25 -14.90 -11.29
C ARG A 39 -9.99 -15.37 -9.85
N ALA A 40 -10.30 -16.63 -9.54
CA ALA A 40 -10.04 -17.22 -8.23
C ALA A 40 -8.54 -17.31 -7.91
N ILE A 41 -7.72 -17.77 -8.87
CA ILE A 41 -6.26 -17.79 -8.74
C ILE A 41 -5.71 -16.38 -8.57
N ALA A 42 -6.15 -15.42 -9.39
CA ALA A 42 -5.71 -14.04 -9.31
C ALA A 42 -6.04 -13.40 -7.95
N ARG A 43 -7.21 -13.72 -7.38
CA ARG A 43 -7.55 -13.30 -6.01
C ARG A 43 -6.60 -13.91 -4.98
N HIS A 44 -6.37 -15.21 -5.05
CA HIS A 44 -5.45 -15.88 -4.13
C HIS A 44 -4.02 -15.32 -4.21
N LEU A 45 -3.54 -15.02 -5.42
CA LEU A 45 -2.26 -14.36 -5.63
C LEU A 45 -2.18 -13.01 -4.92
N ARG A 46 -3.26 -12.20 -4.92
CA ARG A 46 -3.29 -10.92 -4.20
C ARG A 46 -3.24 -11.12 -2.69
N GLU A 47 -4.04 -12.05 -2.15
CA GLU A 47 -4.06 -12.36 -0.71
C GLU A 47 -2.69 -12.85 -0.20
N VAL A 48 -2.04 -13.76 -0.94
CA VAL A 48 -0.69 -14.23 -0.60
C VAL A 48 0.35 -13.13 -0.77
N THR A 49 0.23 -12.31 -1.81
CA THR A 49 1.14 -11.16 -2.03
C THR A 49 1.02 -10.13 -0.92
N ALA A 50 -0.19 -9.88 -0.40
CA ALA A 50 -0.40 -8.98 0.73
C ALA A 50 0.32 -9.50 1.99
N ALA A 51 0.18 -10.79 2.31
CA ALA A 51 0.92 -11.40 3.42
C ALA A 51 2.44 -11.38 3.20
N TYR A 52 2.90 -11.57 1.94
CA TYR A 52 4.31 -11.49 1.61
C TYR A 52 4.85 -10.06 1.79
N ALA A 53 4.07 -9.05 1.40
CA ALA A 53 4.40 -7.65 1.60
C ALA A 53 4.52 -7.31 3.10
N LEU A 54 3.56 -7.74 3.93
CA LEU A 54 3.61 -7.57 5.39
C LEU A 54 4.85 -8.24 6.01
N SER A 55 5.17 -9.47 5.57
CA SER A 55 6.38 -10.17 6.00
C SER A 55 7.65 -9.40 5.61
N ALA A 56 7.72 -8.91 4.36
CA ALA A 56 8.83 -8.12 3.86
C ALA A 56 8.99 -6.79 4.63
N ALA A 57 7.90 -6.09 4.94
CA ALA A 57 7.92 -4.87 5.74
C ALA A 57 8.38 -5.12 7.18
N ASN A 58 7.91 -6.19 7.83
CA ASN A 58 8.40 -6.60 9.14
C ASN A 58 9.93 -6.89 9.11
N MET A 59 10.41 -7.57 8.07
CA MET A 59 11.85 -7.80 7.90
C MET A 59 12.63 -6.50 7.67
N ALA A 60 12.07 -5.56 6.91
CA ALA A 60 12.66 -4.25 6.67
C ALA A 60 12.75 -3.43 7.96
N ASN A 61 11.68 -3.38 8.75
CA ASN A 61 11.63 -2.72 10.06
C ASN A 61 12.67 -3.34 11.03
N ARG A 62 12.75 -4.67 11.11
CA ARG A 62 13.78 -5.35 11.91
C ARG A 62 15.21 -5.15 11.39
N SER A 63 15.34 -4.64 10.17
CA SER A 63 16.62 -4.31 9.52
C SER A 63 16.87 -2.81 9.47
N ASP A 64 16.09 -2.00 10.20
CA ASP A 64 16.21 -0.56 10.19
C ASP A 64 17.64 -0.12 10.53
N TRP A 65 18.11 0.90 9.83
CA TRP A 65 19.50 1.34 9.92
C TRP A 65 19.84 1.93 11.30
N THR A 66 18.85 2.50 12.00
CA THR A 66 18.97 3.07 13.36
C THR A 66 19.31 2.01 14.40
N LEU A 67 19.02 0.74 14.12
CA LEU A 67 19.41 -0.40 14.96
C LEU A 67 20.91 -0.71 14.88
N GLY A 68 21.68 -0.01 14.04
CA GLY A 68 23.12 -0.20 13.93
C GLY A 68 23.49 -1.65 13.60
N ARG A 69 24.41 -2.25 14.34
CA ARG A 69 24.80 -3.68 14.16
C ARG A 69 23.70 -4.67 14.57
N GLU A 70 22.71 -4.22 15.33
CA GLU A 70 21.62 -5.08 15.78
C GLU A 70 20.53 -5.30 14.73
N GLY A 71 20.56 -4.52 13.64
CA GLY A 71 19.66 -4.68 12.49
C GLY A 71 19.80 -6.06 11.84
N LEU A 72 18.67 -6.68 11.53
CA LEU A 72 18.58 -8.08 11.12
C LEU A 72 19.36 -8.39 9.84
N SER A 73 19.24 -7.58 8.79
CA SER A 73 20.02 -7.75 7.54
C SER A 73 21.53 -7.77 7.79
N ARG A 74 22.03 -6.84 8.60
CA ARG A 74 23.46 -6.74 8.97
C ARG A 74 23.92 -7.93 9.81
N LYS A 75 23.11 -8.36 10.80
CA LYS A 75 23.36 -9.60 11.57
C LYS A 75 23.46 -10.83 10.68
N LYS A 76 22.77 -10.82 9.53
CA LYS A 76 22.78 -11.90 8.54
C LYS A 76 23.81 -11.69 7.43
N GLY A 77 24.62 -10.63 7.48
CA GLY A 77 25.71 -10.37 6.54
C GLY A 77 25.28 -9.69 5.23
N TYR A 78 24.08 -9.13 5.16
CA TYR A 78 23.58 -8.42 3.98
C TYR A 78 23.80 -6.91 4.10
N ASN A 79 23.99 -6.26 2.94
CA ASN A 79 24.26 -4.83 2.85
C ASN A 79 23.00 -3.96 2.99
N SER A 80 21.84 -4.52 2.68
CA SER A 80 20.56 -3.82 2.76
C SER A 80 19.42 -4.77 3.17
N PRO A 81 18.31 -4.25 3.72
CA PRO A 81 17.10 -5.02 3.93
C PRO A 81 16.58 -5.66 2.64
N GLU A 82 16.65 -4.96 1.51
CA GLU A 82 16.20 -5.51 0.22
C GLU A 82 17.05 -6.70 -0.22
N ASP A 83 18.37 -6.63 -0.09
CA ASP A 83 19.24 -7.78 -0.45
C ASP A 83 18.92 -8.99 0.44
N TYR A 84 18.61 -8.75 1.72
CA TYR A 84 18.27 -9.83 2.65
C TYR A 84 16.90 -10.47 2.33
N VAL A 85 15.85 -9.67 2.14
CA VAL A 85 14.51 -10.16 1.78
C VAL A 85 14.55 -10.88 0.44
N GLN A 86 15.27 -10.35 -0.56
CA GLN A 86 15.42 -10.99 -1.86
C GLN A 86 16.09 -12.36 -1.73
N ALA A 87 17.15 -12.47 -0.91
CA ALA A 87 17.85 -13.73 -0.71
C ALA A 87 17.01 -14.81 -0.03
N LEU A 88 16.05 -14.43 0.84
CA LEU A 88 15.11 -15.39 1.44
C LEU A 88 14.13 -15.99 0.41
N GLY A 89 13.86 -15.29 -0.69
CA GLY A 89 13.03 -15.82 -1.77
C GLY A 89 13.67 -17.01 -2.52
N GLY A 90 14.97 -17.25 -2.33
CA GLY A 90 15.68 -18.38 -2.92
C GLY A 90 15.69 -18.38 -4.46
N GLY A 91 15.75 -19.57 -5.07
CA GLY A 91 15.83 -19.75 -6.53
C GLY A 91 14.58 -19.35 -7.33
N GLY A 92 13.49 -18.99 -6.64
CA GLY A 92 12.27 -18.39 -7.22
C GLY A 92 12.02 -16.97 -6.75
N GLY A 93 12.99 -16.33 -6.08
CA GLY A 93 12.87 -14.98 -5.55
C GLY A 93 12.72 -13.95 -6.67
N GLY A 94 11.89 -12.94 -6.42
CA GLY A 94 11.73 -11.81 -7.33
C GLY A 94 13.01 -10.99 -7.50
N THR A 95 12.95 -10.01 -8.38
CA THR A 95 13.99 -9.00 -8.54
C THR A 95 14.11 -8.11 -7.30
N LYS A 96 15.21 -7.35 -7.21
CA LYS A 96 15.36 -6.31 -6.18
C LYS A 96 14.25 -5.26 -6.28
N ALA A 97 13.74 -4.99 -7.48
CA ALA A 97 12.60 -4.11 -7.69
C ALA A 97 11.29 -4.69 -7.13
N ASP A 98 11.08 -6.00 -7.27
CA ASP A 98 9.95 -6.72 -6.66
C ASP A 98 10.03 -6.66 -5.14
N THR A 99 11.22 -6.89 -4.59
CA THR A 99 11.46 -6.81 -3.15
C THR A 99 11.17 -5.43 -2.59
N ARG A 100 11.62 -4.37 -3.26
CA ARG A 100 11.31 -2.99 -2.85
C ARG A 100 9.82 -2.71 -2.90
N ARG A 101 9.11 -3.20 -3.91
CA ARG A 101 7.65 -3.05 -4.02
C ARG A 101 6.91 -3.77 -2.88
N LEU A 102 7.34 -4.98 -2.52
CA LEU A 102 6.78 -5.71 -1.37
C LEU A 102 6.99 -4.95 -0.06
N ILE A 103 8.20 -4.43 0.17
CA ILE A 103 8.50 -3.64 1.37
C ILE A 103 7.63 -2.37 1.40
N GLU A 104 7.56 -1.63 0.30
CA GLU A 104 6.75 -0.40 0.22
C GLU A 104 5.26 -0.67 0.46
N ALA A 105 4.69 -1.69 -0.21
CA ALA A 105 3.29 -2.06 -0.01
C ALA A 105 3.00 -2.52 1.42
N GLY A 106 3.90 -3.34 2.00
CA GLY A 106 3.76 -3.81 3.37
C GLY A 106 3.92 -2.71 4.40
N THR A 107 4.80 -1.73 4.17
CA THR A 107 4.95 -0.55 5.03
C THR A 107 3.68 0.29 4.99
N MET A 108 3.11 0.56 3.79
CA MET A 108 1.82 1.25 3.70
C MET A 108 0.72 0.52 4.47
N ALA A 109 0.63 -0.81 4.33
CA ALA A 109 -0.36 -1.62 5.06
C ALA A 109 -0.15 -1.57 6.58
N THR A 110 1.10 -1.70 7.05
CA THR A 110 1.46 -1.67 8.47
C THR A 110 1.15 -0.30 9.09
N GLU A 111 1.48 0.79 8.39
CA GLU A 111 1.20 2.15 8.86
C GLU A 111 -0.30 2.48 8.84
N ALA A 112 -1.03 1.97 7.85
CA ALA A 112 -2.48 2.10 7.80
C ALA A 112 -3.15 1.35 8.96
N GLU A 113 -2.70 0.12 9.26
CA GLU A 113 -3.16 -0.67 10.40
C GLU A 113 -2.87 0.05 11.72
N ALA A 114 -1.63 0.49 11.94
CA ALA A 114 -1.27 1.23 13.14
C ALA A 114 -2.06 2.55 13.28
N ALA A 115 -2.48 3.19 12.18
CA ALA A 115 -3.34 4.36 12.23
C ALA A 115 -4.79 4.03 12.60
N ARG A 116 -5.31 2.88 12.12
CA ARG A 116 -6.64 2.38 12.52
C ARG A 116 -6.67 1.99 13.99
N ASP A 117 -5.68 1.24 14.46
CA ASP A 117 -5.62 0.80 15.86
C ASP A 117 -5.60 2.01 16.81
N ARG A 118 -4.82 3.05 16.49
CA ARG A 118 -4.81 4.31 17.25
C ARG A 118 -6.15 5.04 17.21
N GLN A 119 -6.87 4.98 16.08
CA GLN A 119 -8.22 5.56 15.98
C GLN A 119 -9.22 4.78 16.84
N ASP A 120 -9.18 3.45 16.81
CA ASP A 120 -10.05 2.60 17.62
C ASP A 120 -9.81 2.82 19.12
N GLU A 121 -8.54 2.97 19.53
CA GLU A 121 -8.17 3.36 20.90
C GLU A 121 -8.71 4.75 21.28
N ALA A 122 -8.57 5.73 20.39
CA ALA A 122 -9.10 7.07 20.61
C ALA A 122 -10.63 7.09 20.72
N ASP A 123 -11.32 6.33 19.89
CA ASP A 123 -12.78 6.20 19.90
C ASP A 123 -13.27 5.52 21.19
N GLN A 124 -12.58 4.47 21.65
CA GLN A 124 -12.85 3.84 22.95
C GLN A 124 -12.65 4.83 24.10
N GLN A 125 -11.56 5.59 24.09
CA GLN A 125 -11.31 6.59 25.11
C GLN A 125 -12.38 7.69 25.13
N ALA A 126 -12.87 8.12 23.95
CA ALA A 126 -13.94 9.10 23.85
C ALA A 126 -15.28 8.58 24.41
N LEU A 127 -15.54 7.28 24.30
CA LEU A 127 -16.72 6.64 24.91
C LEU A 127 -16.57 6.54 26.44
N GLU A 128 -15.37 6.24 26.94
CA GLU A 128 -15.08 6.14 28.37
C GLU A 128 -15.04 7.52 29.06
N HIS A 129 -14.60 8.55 28.34
CA HIS A 129 -14.43 9.92 28.85
C HIS A 129 -15.05 10.97 27.91
N PRO A 130 -16.39 11.11 27.86
CA PRO A 130 -17.08 12.02 26.95
C PRO A 130 -16.74 13.51 27.15
N GLU A 131 -16.27 13.89 28.34
CA GLU A 131 -15.84 15.24 28.68
C GLU A 131 -14.41 15.57 28.26
N ALA A 132 -13.61 14.57 27.90
CA ALA A 132 -12.24 14.78 27.46
C ALA A 132 -12.19 15.42 26.05
N PRO A 133 -11.18 16.25 25.75
CA PRO A 133 -10.97 16.74 24.38
C PRO A 133 -10.80 15.57 23.39
N PRO A 134 -11.32 15.67 22.17
CA PRO A 134 -11.11 14.66 21.14
C PRO A 134 -9.61 14.45 20.88
N VAL A 135 -9.18 13.19 20.83
CA VAL A 135 -7.82 12.82 20.45
C VAL A 135 -7.70 12.86 18.93
N GLU A 136 -6.89 13.77 18.39
CA GLU A 136 -6.59 13.81 16.97
C GLU A 136 -5.60 12.70 16.60
N VAL A 137 -6.05 11.73 15.79
CA VAL A 137 -5.21 10.64 15.30
C VAL A 137 -4.74 10.95 13.89
N HIS A 138 -3.43 11.08 13.73
CA HIS A 138 -2.84 11.22 12.40
C HIS A 138 -2.95 9.92 11.61
N ARG A 139 -3.62 9.99 10.45
CA ARG A 139 -3.70 8.92 9.46
C ARG A 139 -2.91 9.33 8.22
N PRO A 140 -1.89 8.56 7.80
CA PRO A 140 -1.15 8.86 6.58
C PRO A 140 -2.10 8.94 5.37
N TRP A 141 -1.87 9.91 4.48
CA TRP A 141 -2.74 10.13 3.31
C TRP A 141 -2.87 8.91 2.38
N PHE A 142 -1.86 8.03 2.39
CA PHE A 142 -1.85 6.78 1.63
C PHE A 142 -2.44 5.58 2.37
N ALA A 143 -2.91 5.73 3.62
CA ALA A 143 -3.46 4.63 4.40
C ALA A 143 -4.54 3.82 3.65
N PRO A 144 -5.47 4.42 2.88
CA PRO A 144 -6.43 3.63 2.11
C PRO A 144 -5.80 2.69 1.06
N LEU A 145 -4.58 2.98 0.55
CA LEU A 145 -3.85 2.06 -0.33
C LEU A 145 -3.35 0.83 0.44
N GLY A 146 -2.88 1.03 1.68
CA GLY A 146 -2.50 -0.07 2.57
C GLY A 146 -3.69 -0.98 2.86
N ASP A 147 -4.85 -0.39 3.14
CA ASP A 147 -6.11 -1.11 3.41
C ASP A 147 -6.52 -1.96 2.22
N ALA A 148 -6.46 -1.38 1.02
CA ALA A 148 -6.81 -2.03 -0.24
C ALA A 148 -5.85 -3.17 -0.63
N VAL A 149 -4.59 -3.13 -0.18
CA VAL A 149 -3.66 -4.25 -0.33
C VAL A 149 -4.01 -5.35 0.64
N THR A 150 -4.25 -5.02 1.91
CA THR A 150 -4.56 -6.00 2.97
C THR A 150 -5.87 -6.75 2.70
N ASP A 151 -6.90 -6.09 2.17
CA ASP A 151 -8.18 -6.72 1.83
C ASP A 151 -8.19 -7.41 0.45
N GLY A 152 -7.09 -7.28 -0.31
CA GLY A 152 -6.93 -7.89 -1.64
C GLY A 152 -7.77 -7.24 -2.75
N THR A 153 -8.34 -6.05 -2.51
CA THR A 153 -9.07 -5.27 -3.53
C THR A 153 -8.13 -4.66 -4.56
N LEU A 154 -6.89 -4.36 -4.17
CA LEU A 154 -5.83 -3.86 -5.03
C LEU A 154 -4.57 -4.74 -4.94
N SER A 155 -3.81 -4.87 -6.03
CA SER A 155 -2.50 -5.52 -5.96
C SER A 155 -1.44 -4.60 -5.35
N ALA A 156 -0.39 -5.18 -4.77
CA ALA A 156 0.76 -4.43 -4.24
C ALA A 156 1.42 -3.55 -5.33
N GLU A 157 1.49 -4.03 -6.57
CA GLU A 157 2.01 -3.28 -7.71
C GLU A 157 1.16 -2.06 -8.03
N ALA A 158 -0.16 -2.21 -8.07
CA ALA A 158 -1.04 -1.09 -8.37
C ALA A 158 -1.06 -0.06 -7.22
N ALA A 159 -1.05 -0.51 -5.96
CA ALA A 159 -0.96 0.38 -4.80
C ALA A 159 0.34 1.20 -4.80
N THR A 160 1.49 0.55 -5.00
CA THR A 160 2.79 1.23 -5.08
C THR A 160 2.90 2.13 -6.31
N ALA A 161 2.31 1.74 -7.44
CA ALA A 161 2.23 2.58 -8.63
C ALA A 161 1.42 3.86 -8.40
N ILE A 162 0.27 3.76 -7.71
CA ILE A 162 -0.55 4.92 -7.33
C ILE A 162 0.23 5.82 -6.36
N ARG A 163 0.77 5.24 -5.28
CA ARG A 163 1.55 5.96 -4.26
C ARG A 163 2.70 6.77 -4.87
N ARG A 164 3.45 6.15 -5.79
CA ARG A 164 4.56 6.81 -6.50
C ARG A 164 4.09 7.82 -7.54
N GLY A 165 2.99 7.54 -8.23
CA GLY A 165 2.42 8.45 -9.24
C GLY A 165 1.88 9.75 -8.63
N LEU A 166 1.32 9.67 -7.43
CA LEU A 166 0.87 10.84 -6.66
C LEU A 166 2.02 11.62 -6.01
N GLY A 167 3.13 10.96 -5.69
CA GLY A 167 4.30 11.58 -5.07
C GLY A 167 4.07 11.94 -3.61
N GLU A 168 4.83 12.91 -3.10
CA GLU A 168 4.75 13.38 -1.71
C GLU A 168 4.01 14.71 -1.59
N PRO A 169 3.54 15.08 -0.38
CA PRO A 169 3.12 16.43 -0.07
C PRO A 169 4.21 17.45 -0.44
N ALA A 170 3.78 18.57 -1.01
CA ALA A 170 4.68 19.61 -1.50
C ALA A 170 4.03 20.99 -1.33
N ILE A 171 4.74 22.06 -1.71
CA ILE A 171 4.18 23.41 -1.62
C ILE A 171 2.92 23.51 -2.48
N GLY A 172 1.77 23.65 -1.80
CA GLY A 172 0.47 23.73 -2.45
C GLY A 172 -0.16 22.39 -2.84
N VAL A 173 0.40 21.28 -2.35
CA VAL A 173 -0.21 19.96 -2.38
C VAL A 173 -0.19 19.40 -0.96
N THR A 174 -1.34 19.41 -0.30
CA THR A 174 -1.45 18.97 1.10
C THR A 174 -1.72 17.47 1.18
N GLU A 175 -1.57 16.90 2.38
CA GLU A 175 -1.91 15.49 2.63
C GLU A 175 -3.39 15.21 2.39
N GLU A 176 -4.27 16.16 2.72
CA GLU A 176 -5.71 16.02 2.50
C GLU A 176 -6.03 15.92 1.00
N MET A 177 -5.39 16.73 0.16
CA MET A 177 -5.55 16.66 -1.30
C MET A 177 -5.10 15.30 -1.85
N LEU A 178 -4.00 14.74 -1.31
CA LEU A 178 -3.51 13.42 -1.70
C LEU A 178 -4.43 12.30 -1.20
N ALA A 179 -4.98 12.42 0.01
CA ALA A 179 -5.94 11.47 0.55
C ALA A 179 -7.23 11.41 -0.29
N GLU A 180 -7.76 12.58 -0.69
CA GLU A 180 -8.90 12.67 -1.60
C GLU A 180 -8.60 12.03 -2.97
N ALA A 181 -7.41 12.29 -3.50
CA ALA A 181 -6.95 11.67 -4.75
C ALA A 181 -6.86 10.14 -4.66
N VAL A 182 -6.32 9.61 -3.55
CA VAL A 182 -6.28 8.16 -3.28
C VAL A 182 -7.70 7.58 -3.27
N ALA A 183 -8.65 8.22 -2.57
CA ALA A 183 -10.03 7.75 -2.52
C ALA A 183 -10.69 7.71 -3.91
N HIS A 184 -10.41 8.71 -4.75
CA HIS A 184 -10.88 8.74 -6.14
C HIS A 184 -10.26 7.60 -6.97
N LEU A 185 -8.94 7.44 -6.92
CA LEU A 185 -8.21 6.43 -7.68
C LEU A 185 -8.57 5.00 -7.27
N LEU A 186 -8.84 4.75 -5.98
CA LEU A 186 -9.34 3.44 -5.53
C LEU A 186 -10.70 3.08 -6.14
N THR A 187 -11.50 4.07 -6.51
CA THR A 187 -12.78 3.83 -7.20
C THR A 187 -12.56 3.53 -8.68
N GLU A 188 -11.66 4.28 -9.33
CA GLU A 188 -11.38 4.19 -10.76
C GLU A 188 -10.54 2.95 -11.14
N CYS A 189 -9.57 2.59 -10.31
CA CYS A 189 -8.53 1.62 -10.66
C CYS A 189 -8.85 0.16 -10.29
N ARG A 190 -10.08 -0.15 -9.85
CA ARG A 190 -10.43 -1.52 -9.38
C ARG A 190 -10.27 -2.61 -10.44
N THR A 191 -10.35 -2.26 -11.72
CA THR A 191 -10.32 -3.21 -12.84
C THR A 191 -9.16 -2.99 -13.80
N VAL A 192 -8.27 -2.05 -13.49
CA VAL A 192 -7.17 -1.66 -14.39
C VAL A 192 -5.85 -2.26 -13.89
N ASN A 193 -4.89 -2.44 -14.80
CA ASN A 193 -3.57 -2.93 -14.43
C ASN A 193 -2.71 -1.83 -13.78
N ALA A 194 -1.56 -2.22 -13.21
CA ALA A 194 -0.68 -1.30 -12.49
C ALA A 194 -0.15 -0.14 -13.36
N ASP A 195 0.08 -0.35 -14.67
CA ASP A 195 0.54 0.70 -15.58
C ASP A 195 -0.54 1.76 -15.82
N GLN A 196 -1.79 1.31 -16.00
CA GLN A 196 -2.96 2.17 -16.09
C GLN A 196 -3.18 2.95 -14.79
N ALA A 197 -3.06 2.28 -13.64
CA ALA A 197 -3.15 2.93 -12.33
C ALA A 197 -2.06 4.00 -12.14
N ALA A 198 -0.82 3.71 -12.57
CA ALA A 198 0.28 4.68 -12.53
C ALA A 198 -0.01 5.92 -13.40
N LYS A 199 -0.62 5.71 -14.57
CA LYS A 199 -1.00 6.80 -15.48
C LYS A 199 -2.11 7.66 -14.89
N ALA A 200 -3.14 7.04 -14.32
CA ALA A 200 -4.24 7.74 -13.64
C ALA A 200 -3.72 8.56 -12.45
N ALA A 201 -2.83 7.99 -11.64
CA ALA A 201 -2.23 8.68 -10.50
C ALA A 201 -1.42 9.91 -10.91
N ARG A 202 -0.58 9.81 -11.96
CA ARG A 202 0.16 10.97 -12.49
C ARG A 202 -0.77 12.05 -13.02
N HIS A 203 -1.83 11.67 -13.73
CA HIS A 203 -2.81 12.63 -14.23
C HIS A 203 -3.56 13.35 -13.09
N CYS A 204 -3.90 12.62 -12.03
CA CYS A 204 -4.48 13.20 -10.83
C CYS A 204 -3.51 14.19 -10.17
N ARG A 205 -2.22 13.83 -10.08
CA ARG A 205 -1.19 14.72 -9.54
C ARG A 205 -1.05 16.01 -10.34
N ASP A 206 -0.99 15.91 -11.67
CA ASP A 206 -0.91 17.09 -12.55
C ASP A 206 -2.11 18.02 -12.35
N SER A 207 -3.30 17.46 -12.11
CA SER A 207 -4.53 18.21 -11.85
C SER A 207 -4.50 18.95 -10.50
N ILE A 208 -3.99 18.29 -9.45
CA ILE A 208 -3.76 18.89 -8.13
C ILE A 208 -2.77 20.06 -8.24
N ASP A 209 -1.65 19.85 -8.92
CA ASP A 209 -0.62 20.88 -9.09
C ASP A 209 -1.16 22.09 -9.87
N ALA A 210 -1.94 21.86 -10.94
CA ALA A 210 -2.59 22.93 -11.70
C ALA A 210 -3.60 23.73 -10.86
N ALA A 211 -4.44 23.06 -10.08
CA ALA A 211 -5.40 23.70 -9.17
C ALA A 211 -4.69 24.52 -8.08
N GLY A 212 -3.60 23.97 -7.52
CA GLY A 212 -2.78 24.67 -6.54
C GLY A 212 -2.14 25.94 -7.10
N ILE A 213 -1.63 25.91 -8.34
CA ILE A 213 -1.09 27.10 -9.03
C ILE A 213 -2.18 28.15 -9.21
N ALA A 214 -3.38 27.76 -9.68
CA ALA A 214 -4.49 28.67 -9.89
C ALA A 214 -4.92 29.39 -8.60
N SER A 215 -5.12 28.62 -7.52
CA SER A 215 -5.50 29.15 -6.21
C SER A 215 -4.49 30.17 -5.67
N ARG A 216 -3.18 29.91 -5.85
CA ARG A 216 -2.13 30.87 -5.46
C ARG A 216 -2.15 32.15 -6.31
N ALA A 217 -2.42 32.02 -7.61
CA ALA A 217 -2.55 33.18 -8.49
C ALA A 217 -3.78 34.04 -8.13
N ASP A 218 -4.91 33.41 -7.79
CA ASP A 218 -6.11 34.09 -7.29
C ASP A 218 -5.84 34.82 -5.96
N ALA A 219 -5.18 34.16 -5.01
CA ALA A 219 -4.81 34.75 -3.72
C ALA A 219 -3.87 35.95 -3.89
N MET A 220 -2.93 35.89 -4.85
CA MET A 220 -2.05 37.01 -5.18
C MET A 220 -2.82 38.19 -5.77
N ARG A 221 -3.75 37.93 -6.71
CA ARG A 221 -4.63 38.96 -7.30
C ARG A 221 -5.52 39.62 -6.24
N ALA A 222 -6.13 38.85 -5.34
CA ALA A 222 -6.96 39.38 -4.25
C ALA A 222 -6.16 40.30 -3.31
N ARG A 223 -4.93 39.94 -2.95
CA ARG A 223 -4.03 40.79 -2.13
C ARG A 223 -3.66 42.10 -2.82
N GLN A 224 -3.47 42.09 -4.14
CA GLN A 224 -3.18 43.31 -4.92
C GLN A 224 -4.40 44.24 -4.98
N TYR A 225 -5.60 43.68 -5.16
CA TYR A 225 -6.85 44.45 -5.18
C TYR A 225 -7.10 45.17 -3.84
N LEU A 226 -6.87 44.48 -2.71
CA LEU A 226 -6.99 45.06 -1.37
C LEU A 226 -5.99 46.20 -1.11
N ARG A 227 -4.78 46.14 -1.70
CA ARG A 227 -3.78 47.21 -1.58
C ARG A 227 -4.07 48.42 -2.45
N ALA A 228 -4.75 48.23 -3.59
CA ALA A 228 -5.10 49.31 -4.51
C ALA A 228 -6.38 50.08 -4.10
N GLY A 229 -7.26 49.47 -3.30
CA GLY A 229 -8.52 50.07 -2.85
C GLY A 229 -8.46 50.90 -1.55
N THR A 230 -7.29 51.02 -0.92
CA THR A 230 -7.09 51.77 0.34
C THR A 230 -6.25 53.05 0.15
N GLY A 231 -6.11 53.55 -1.08
CA GLY A 231 -5.36 54.76 -1.43
C GLY A 231 -6.25 55.86 -1.98
#